data_AF-A0A5E4KE37-F1
#
_entry.id   AF-A0A5E4KE37-F1
#
_cell.length_a   1.000
_cell.length_b   1.000
_cell.length_c   1.000
_cell.angle_alpha   90.00
_cell.angle_beta   90.00
_cell.angle_gamma   90.00
#
_symmetry.space_group_name_H-M   'P 1'
#
loop_
_entity.id
_entity.type
_entity.pdbx_description
1 polymer ?
#
loop_
_entity_poly.entity_id
_entity_poly.type
_entity_poly.pdbx_seq_one_letter_code
_entity_poly.pdbx_strand_id
1 'polypeptide(L)'
;MKVLVIANSARSIVCSAKRAGYTVYALDNFCDVDMRSCADRSGFIGGLDEKGIYDLAMSFGESDIVIPGPGFENLKFKNILGNKPEVAKEVNDKLMLAKKLCSLGIPHPETEPLSRASGLRFPLMIKPRCGSGGMRNAIARDEDQLSGFQSRTDASEFIAQEFVNGIPCSSSLIGTGNEASVIALNEQLIGIPRLTGLPFAYCGNVTPFITQFSGDMAEYSRQIALEFGLMG
;
A
#
# COMPACT_ATOMS: atom_id res chain seq x y z
N MET A 1 16.77 16.64 16.25
CA MET A 1 16.35 16.44 14.86
C MET A 1 14.83 16.59 14.78
N LYS A 2 14.35 17.36 13.80
CA LYS A 2 12.93 17.59 13.50
C LYS A 2 12.48 16.67 12.37
N VAL A 3 11.43 15.89 12.61
CA VAL A 3 10.87 14.93 11.65
C VAL A 3 9.45 15.36 11.31
N LEU A 4 9.18 15.55 10.03
CA LEU A 4 7.83 15.77 9.51
C LEU A 4 7.27 14.45 8.95
N VAL A 5 6.12 14.01 9.43
CA VAL A 5 5.39 12.85 8.91
C VAL A 5 4.16 13.35 8.15
N ILE A 6 3.93 12.86 6.94
CA ILE A 6 2.76 13.21 6.12
C ILE A 6 2.07 11.91 5.71
N ALA A 7 0.89 11.60 6.25
CA ALA A 7 0.22 10.33 5.98
C ALA A 7 -1.30 10.44 6.06
N ASN A 8 -2.03 9.48 5.48
CA ASN A 8 -3.47 9.35 5.72
C ASN A 8 -3.72 9.06 7.21
N SER A 9 -2.96 8.12 7.77
CA SER A 9 -2.89 7.86 9.21
C SER A 9 -1.42 7.79 9.61
N ALA A 10 -0.97 8.78 10.37
CA ALA A 10 0.41 9.04 10.74
C ALA A 10 0.76 8.49 12.13
N ARG A 11 -0.25 8.12 12.93
CA ARG A 11 -0.10 7.83 14.37
C ARG A 11 1.04 6.87 14.68
N SER A 12 1.13 5.73 14.01
CA SER A 12 2.15 4.71 14.28
C SER A 12 3.57 5.25 14.07
N ILE A 13 3.78 5.98 12.98
CA ILE A 13 5.06 6.60 12.62
C ILE A 13 5.39 7.72 13.62
N VAL A 14 4.44 8.62 13.87
CA VAL A 14 4.60 9.79 14.76
C VAL A 14 4.94 9.35 16.18
N CYS A 15 4.18 8.43 16.76
CA CYS A 15 4.44 7.93 18.11
C CYS A 15 5.78 7.19 18.22
N SER A 16 6.19 6.47 17.18
CA SER A 16 7.48 5.78 17.16
C SER A 16 8.64 6.76 17.07
N ALA A 17 8.55 7.77 16.20
CA ALA A 17 9.53 8.86 16.11
C ALA A 17 9.62 9.65 17.43
N LYS A 18 8.48 9.90 18.10
CA LYS A 18 8.47 10.59 19.39
C LYS A 18 9.17 9.79 20.47
N ARG A 19 8.89 8.48 20.56
CA ARG A 19 9.59 7.58 21.50
C ARG A 19 11.09 7.48 21.22
N ALA A 20 11.52 7.67 19.98
CA ALA A 20 12.92 7.74 19.61
C ALA A 20 13.61 9.08 20.00
N GLY A 21 12.88 10.03 20.58
CA GLY A 21 13.42 11.29 21.11
C GLY A 21 13.48 12.44 20.10
N TYR A 22 12.79 12.32 18.95
CA TYR A 22 12.74 13.39 17.95
C TYR A 22 11.68 14.45 18.28
N THR A 23 11.87 15.66 17.72
CA THR A 23 10.79 16.64 17.61
C THR A 23 9.95 16.27 16.39
N VAL A 24 8.68 15.94 16.58
CA VAL A 24 7.84 15.32 15.55
C VAL A 24 6.70 16.23 15.16
N TYR A 25 6.60 16.52 13.87
CA TYR A 25 5.47 17.19 13.27
C TYR A 25 4.65 16.20 12.44
N ALA A 26 3.34 16.36 12.44
CA ALA A 26 2.43 15.44 11.75
C ALA A 26 1.45 16.20 10.86
N LEU A 27 1.37 15.85 9.59
CA LEU A 27 0.25 16.17 8.70
C LEU A 27 -0.56 14.89 8.48
N ASP A 28 -1.83 14.93 8.86
CA ASP A 28 -2.68 13.74 8.97
C ASP A 28 -4.12 14.01 8.50
N ASN A 29 -4.80 13.00 7.96
CA ASN A 29 -6.17 13.13 7.44
C ASN A 29 -7.27 12.89 8.49
N PHE A 30 -6.93 12.47 9.71
CA PHE A 30 -7.87 12.26 10.81
C PHE A 30 -7.59 13.22 11.97
N CYS A 31 -6.31 13.49 12.24
CA CYS A 31 -5.83 14.26 13.37
C CYS A 31 -6.41 13.75 14.70
N ASP A 32 -6.39 12.44 14.93
CA ASP A 32 -6.97 11.85 16.13
C ASP A 32 -6.26 12.33 17.41
N VAL A 33 -6.98 12.28 18.54
CA VAL A 33 -6.47 12.74 19.85
C VAL A 33 -5.17 12.00 20.25
N ASP A 34 -5.10 10.71 19.95
CA ASP A 34 -3.97 9.85 20.26
C ASP A 34 -2.79 9.99 19.28
N MET A 35 -3.01 10.49 18.06
CA MET A 35 -1.93 10.94 17.18
C MET A 35 -1.36 12.27 17.68
N ARG A 36 -2.25 13.24 17.99
CA ARG A 36 -1.84 14.56 18.48
C ARG A 36 -1.08 14.51 19.80
N SER A 37 -1.39 13.56 20.68
CA SER A 37 -0.66 13.39 21.95
C SER A 37 0.80 12.95 21.75
N CYS A 38 1.14 12.38 20.60
CA CYS A 38 2.50 12.01 20.24
C CYS A 38 3.25 13.12 19.48
N ALA A 39 2.55 14.01 18.77
CA ALA A 39 3.16 15.05 17.94
C ALA A 39 3.49 16.32 18.75
N ASP A 40 4.61 16.97 18.46
CA ASP A 40 4.93 18.31 18.96
C ASP A 40 4.13 19.40 18.23
N ARG A 41 3.73 19.13 16.98
CA ARG A 41 2.80 19.93 16.19
C ARG A 41 2.05 19.06 15.20
N SER A 42 0.77 19.33 15.00
CA SER A 42 -0.07 18.57 14.05
C SER A 42 -0.87 19.49 13.13
N GLY A 43 -1.07 19.09 11.88
CA GLY A 43 -1.89 19.78 10.89
C GLY A 43 -2.83 18.82 10.18
N PHE A 44 -4.05 19.28 9.90
CA PHE A 44 -5.06 18.50 9.21
C PHE A 44 -4.91 18.70 7.70
N ILE A 45 -4.71 17.60 6.96
CA ILE A 45 -4.56 17.66 5.49
C ILE A 45 -5.91 17.91 4.81
N GLY A 46 -7.00 17.29 5.26
CA GLY A 46 -8.36 17.71 4.91
C GLY A 46 -8.67 17.90 3.42
N GLY A 47 -8.20 17.00 2.56
CA GLY A 47 -8.47 17.08 1.12
C GLY A 47 -7.72 18.20 0.38
N LEU A 48 -6.70 18.80 1.00
CA LEU A 48 -5.78 19.70 0.32
C LEU A 48 -5.17 19.01 -0.91
N ASP A 49 -4.96 19.82 -1.96
CA ASP A 49 -4.16 19.39 -3.10
C ASP A 49 -2.66 19.34 -2.73
N GLU A 50 -1.84 18.85 -3.65
CA GLU A 50 -0.41 18.69 -3.42
C GLU A 50 0.27 20.03 -3.04
N LYS A 51 -0.13 21.15 -3.66
CA LYS A 51 0.40 22.46 -3.33
C LYS A 51 0.04 22.87 -1.90
N GLY A 52 -1.22 22.70 -1.51
CA GLY A 52 -1.70 23.00 -0.16
C GLY A 52 -0.98 22.18 0.90
N ILE A 53 -0.63 20.93 0.61
CA ILE A 53 0.18 20.08 1.50
C ILE A 53 1.58 20.66 1.68
N TYR A 54 2.25 21.09 0.61
CA TYR A 54 3.57 21.73 0.72
C TYR A 54 3.49 23.05 1.50
N ASP A 55 2.49 23.90 1.24
CA ASP A 55 2.31 25.17 1.94
C ASP A 55 2.07 24.93 3.45
N LEU A 56 1.25 23.93 3.80
CA LEU A 56 1.01 23.53 5.18
C LEU A 56 2.28 22.98 5.84
N ALA A 57 3.03 22.13 5.15
CA ALA A 57 4.31 21.62 5.62
C ALA A 57 5.31 22.75 5.91
N MET A 58 5.42 23.73 5.00
CA MET A 58 6.30 24.89 5.18
C MET A 58 5.88 25.78 6.36
N SER A 59 4.59 25.86 6.66
CA SER A 59 4.09 26.63 7.82
C SER A 59 4.60 26.11 9.17
N PHE A 60 5.09 24.86 9.22
CA PHE A 60 5.67 24.27 10.43
C PHE A 60 7.18 24.57 10.58
N GLY A 61 7.77 25.24 9.59
CA GLY A 61 9.19 25.55 9.52
C GLY A 61 10.02 24.41 8.93
N GLU A 62 11.33 24.63 8.81
CA GLU A 62 12.24 23.63 8.27
C GLU A 62 12.29 22.37 9.14
N SER A 63 12.24 21.22 8.46
CA SER A 63 12.39 19.89 9.05
C SER A 63 13.67 19.25 8.54
N ASP A 64 14.37 18.50 9.40
CA ASP A 64 15.61 17.81 9.02
C ASP A 64 15.31 16.58 8.15
N ILE A 65 14.17 15.92 8.42
CA ILE A 65 13.69 14.75 7.68
C ILE A 65 12.19 14.87 7.38
N VAL A 66 11.78 14.39 6.22
CA VAL A 66 10.37 14.17 5.86
C VAL A 66 10.10 12.69 5.62
N ILE A 67 9.01 12.17 6.17
CA ILE A 67 8.53 10.80 5.97
C ILE A 67 7.15 10.87 5.30
N PRO A 68 7.08 10.71 3.96
CA PRO A 68 5.83 10.49 3.26
C PRO A 68 5.34 9.07 3.57
N GLY A 69 4.25 8.98 4.33
CA GLY A 69 3.62 7.73 4.74
C GLY A 69 2.46 7.31 3.83
N PRO A 70 1.62 6.37 4.30
CA PRO A 70 0.53 5.81 3.53
C PRO A 70 -0.37 6.86 2.87
N GLY A 71 -0.52 6.79 1.54
CA GLY A 71 -1.32 7.71 0.73
C GLY A 71 -0.59 8.96 0.23
N PHE A 72 0.65 9.18 0.66
CA PHE A 72 1.46 10.35 0.28
C PHE A 72 2.87 9.96 -0.19
N GLU A 73 3.07 8.70 -0.57
CA GLU A 73 4.37 8.12 -0.93
C GLU A 73 5.01 8.79 -2.16
N ASN A 74 4.21 9.48 -2.98
CA ASN A 74 4.67 10.17 -4.19
C ASN A 74 5.11 11.62 -3.96
N LEU A 75 4.92 12.17 -2.76
CA LEU A 75 5.35 13.54 -2.45
C LEU A 75 6.85 13.68 -2.56
N LYS A 76 7.31 14.85 -3.01
CA LYS A 76 8.72 15.12 -3.28
C LYS A 76 9.27 16.17 -2.33
N PHE A 77 10.21 15.74 -1.49
CA PHE A 77 11.00 16.59 -0.61
C PHE A 77 12.49 16.30 -0.80
N LYS A 78 13.34 17.28 -0.49
CA LYS A 78 14.80 17.14 -0.63
C LYS A 78 15.40 16.15 0.39
N ASN A 79 14.72 15.94 1.50
CA ASN A 79 15.20 15.22 2.68
C ASN A 79 14.23 14.10 3.09
N ILE A 80 13.78 13.31 2.12
CA ILE A 80 12.93 12.14 2.37
C ILE A 80 13.75 11.05 3.08
N LEU A 81 13.17 10.45 4.12
CA LEU A 81 13.62 9.20 4.72
C LEU A 81 12.60 8.10 4.41
N GLY A 82 13.06 7.02 3.77
CA GLY A 82 12.23 5.89 3.33
C GLY A 82 12.38 5.61 1.83
N ASN A 83 11.36 4.99 1.25
CA ASN A 83 11.33 4.65 -0.17
C ASN A 83 11.37 5.90 -1.05
N LYS A 84 12.08 5.81 -2.17
CA LYS A 84 12.04 6.85 -3.21
C LYS A 84 10.64 6.87 -3.86
N PRO A 85 10.10 8.05 -4.25
CA PRO A 85 8.81 8.14 -4.94
C PRO A 85 8.70 7.26 -6.18
N GLU A 86 9.79 7.07 -6.92
CA GLU A 86 9.83 6.22 -8.11
C GLU A 86 9.58 4.75 -7.77
N VAL A 87 10.16 4.28 -6.66
CA VAL A 87 9.96 2.90 -6.15
C VAL A 87 8.52 2.73 -5.67
N ALA A 88 7.99 3.69 -4.92
CA ALA A 88 6.60 3.66 -4.46
C ALA A 88 5.61 3.61 -5.63
N LYS A 89 5.86 4.38 -6.69
CA LYS A 89 5.06 4.38 -7.91
C LYS A 89 5.10 3.02 -8.62
N GLU A 90 6.27 2.42 -8.76
CA GLU A 90 6.43 1.12 -9.41
C GLU A 90 5.73 0.00 -8.63
N VAL A 91 5.91 -0.05 -7.31
CA VAL A 91 5.31 -1.08 -6.45
C VAL A 91 3.78 -0.95 -6.35
N ASN A 92 3.25 0.27 -6.37
CA ASN A 92 1.79 0.49 -6.30
C ASN A 92 1.07 0.19 -7.62
N ASP A 93 1.80 0.17 -8.74
CA ASP A 93 1.25 -0.19 -10.05
C ASP A 93 1.21 -1.71 -10.23
N LYS A 94 0.01 -2.30 -10.14
CA LYS A 94 -0.17 -3.76 -10.20
C LYS A 94 0.32 -4.39 -11.50
N LEU A 95 0.37 -3.65 -12.62
CA LEU A 95 0.92 -4.17 -13.88
C LEU A 95 2.45 -4.17 -13.87
N MET A 96 3.07 -3.13 -13.32
CA MET A 96 4.53 -3.07 -13.18
C MET A 96 5.01 -4.12 -12.18
N LEU A 97 4.34 -4.23 -11.04
CA LEU A 97 4.64 -5.22 -10.02
C LEU A 97 4.54 -6.65 -10.57
N ALA A 98 3.47 -7.00 -11.30
CA ALA A 98 3.34 -8.33 -11.90
C ALA A 98 4.50 -8.66 -12.86
N LYS A 99 4.87 -7.72 -13.74
CA LYS A 99 6.03 -7.89 -14.63
C LYS A 99 7.33 -8.09 -13.85
N LYS A 100 7.51 -7.36 -12.76
CA LYS A 100 8.69 -7.51 -11.90
C LYS A 100 8.73 -8.88 -11.24
N LEU A 101 7.62 -9.33 -10.63
CA LEU A 101 7.52 -10.66 -10.01
C LEU A 101 7.81 -11.77 -11.03
N CYS A 102 7.32 -11.63 -12.27
CA CYS A 102 7.64 -12.54 -13.37
C CYS A 102 9.15 -12.60 -13.65
N SER A 103 9.82 -11.45 -13.76
CA SER A 103 11.27 -11.39 -13.99
C SER A 103 12.10 -12.01 -12.85
N LEU A 104 11.55 -12.07 -11.63
CA LEU A 104 12.19 -12.67 -10.46
C LEU A 104 11.88 -14.16 -10.30
N GLY A 105 11.02 -14.73 -11.15
CA GLY A 105 10.53 -16.09 -11.00
C GLY A 105 9.62 -16.30 -9.78
N ILE A 106 9.06 -15.23 -9.22
CA ILE A 106 8.16 -15.31 -8.07
C ILE A 106 6.76 -15.68 -8.56
N PRO A 107 6.12 -16.74 -8.02
CA PRO A 107 4.75 -17.10 -8.38
C PRO A 107 3.77 -15.94 -8.12
N HIS A 108 3.00 -15.58 -9.14
CA HIS A 108 2.00 -14.52 -9.06
C HIS A 108 0.86 -14.83 -10.04
N PRO A 109 -0.37 -14.35 -9.79
CA PRO A 109 -1.49 -14.56 -10.70
C PRO A 109 -1.24 -13.87 -12.04
N GLU A 110 -1.66 -14.49 -13.14
CA GLU A 110 -1.60 -13.87 -14.47
C GLU A 110 -2.34 -12.53 -14.45
N THR A 111 -1.69 -11.47 -14.91
CA THR A 111 -2.20 -10.09 -14.76
C THR A 111 -2.04 -9.31 -16.06
N GLU A 112 -3.14 -8.79 -16.57
CA GLU A 112 -3.19 -8.02 -17.83
C GLU A 112 -3.92 -6.69 -17.63
N PRO A 113 -3.67 -5.67 -18.49
CA PRO A 113 -4.55 -4.52 -18.60
C PRO A 113 -5.98 -4.98 -18.89
N LEU A 114 -6.99 -4.31 -18.33
CA LEU A 114 -8.39 -4.70 -18.56
C LEU A 114 -8.77 -4.76 -20.04
N SER A 115 -8.16 -3.91 -20.88
CA SER A 115 -8.35 -3.88 -22.33
C SER A 115 -7.79 -5.09 -23.09
N ARG A 116 -6.98 -5.93 -22.45
CA ARG A 116 -6.37 -7.14 -23.02
C ARG A 116 -6.84 -8.43 -22.34
N ALA A 117 -7.93 -8.34 -21.58
CA ALA A 117 -8.43 -9.44 -20.76
C ALA A 117 -9.29 -10.46 -21.53
N SER A 118 -9.69 -10.15 -22.77
CA SER A 118 -10.54 -11.06 -23.57
C SER A 118 -9.81 -12.35 -23.90
N GLY A 119 -10.49 -13.48 -23.68
CA GLY A 119 -9.92 -14.81 -23.87
C GLY A 119 -9.11 -15.35 -22.68
N LEU A 120 -8.96 -14.58 -21.59
CA LEU A 120 -8.42 -15.11 -20.33
C LEU A 120 -9.40 -16.10 -19.68
N ARG A 121 -8.89 -16.97 -18.82
CA ARG A 121 -9.70 -17.95 -18.11
C ARG A 121 -10.48 -17.30 -16.97
N PHE A 122 -11.80 -17.44 -17.01
CA PHE A 122 -12.69 -16.99 -15.94
C PHE A 122 -12.71 -17.95 -14.73
N PRO A 123 -13.02 -17.43 -13.52
CA PRO A 123 -13.32 -16.03 -13.21
C PRO A 123 -12.07 -15.13 -13.18
N LEU A 124 -12.28 -13.83 -13.45
CA LEU A 124 -11.25 -12.80 -13.41
C LEU A 124 -11.50 -11.83 -12.26
N MET A 125 -10.42 -11.46 -11.58
CA MET A 125 -10.37 -10.43 -10.57
C MET A 125 -10.07 -9.08 -11.22
N ILE A 126 -11.05 -8.17 -11.17
CA ILE A 126 -10.94 -6.81 -11.71
C ILE A 126 -10.55 -5.88 -10.56
N LYS A 127 -9.44 -5.15 -10.71
CA LYS A 127 -8.88 -4.27 -9.66
C LYS A 127 -8.43 -2.94 -10.25
N PRO A 128 -8.53 -1.83 -9.50
CA PRO A 128 -7.78 -0.63 -9.84
C PRO A 128 -6.29 -0.92 -9.95
N ARG A 129 -5.65 -0.39 -10.99
CA ARG A 129 -4.21 -0.52 -11.26
C ARG A 129 -3.38 -0.03 -10.07
N CYS A 130 -3.76 1.11 -9.50
CA CYS A 130 -3.19 1.67 -8.28
C CYS A 130 -4.24 1.74 -7.17
N GLY A 131 -3.81 1.59 -5.92
CA GLY A 131 -4.68 1.67 -4.75
C GLY A 131 -4.73 0.39 -3.93
N SER A 132 -5.41 0.45 -2.79
CA SER A 132 -5.32 -0.51 -1.69
C SER A 132 -6.69 -0.81 -1.06
N GLY A 133 -6.69 -1.68 -0.04
CA GLY A 133 -7.88 -1.95 0.80
C GLY A 133 -8.97 -2.77 0.12
N GLY A 134 -8.76 -3.24 -1.11
CA GLY A 134 -9.75 -4.00 -1.88
C GLY A 134 -10.93 -3.17 -2.40
N MET A 135 -10.78 -1.84 -2.37
CA MET A 135 -11.79 -0.91 -2.85
C MET A 135 -11.95 -1.02 -4.37
N ARG A 136 -13.21 -1.08 -4.83
CA ARG A 136 -13.57 -1.25 -6.26
C ARG A 136 -13.11 -2.56 -6.88
N ASN A 137 -12.66 -3.54 -6.10
CA ASN A 137 -12.39 -4.88 -6.61
C ASN A 137 -13.71 -5.57 -6.95
N ALA A 138 -13.73 -6.33 -8.04
CA ALA A 138 -14.89 -7.09 -8.47
C ALA A 138 -14.46 -8.39 -9.17
N ILE A 139 -15.40 -9.32 -9.33
CA ILE A 139 -15.19 -10.52 -10.15
C ILE A 139 -15.99 -10.36 -11.44
N ALA A 140 -15.34 -10.59 -12.57
CA ALA A 140 -16.00 -10.93 -13.83
C ALA A 140 -16.01 -12.46 -13.95
N ARG A 141 -17.20 -13.06 -14.10
CA ARG A 141 -17.36 -14.52 -14.18
C ARG A 141 -17.40 -15.07 -15.60
N ASP A 142 -17.59 -14.19 -16.57
CA ASP A 142 -17.79 -14.49 -17.98
C ASP A 142 -17.45 -13.26 -18.85
N GLU A 143 -17.45 -13.46 -20.16
CA GLU A 143 -17.09 -12.42 -21.14
C GLU A 143 -18.09 -11.26 -21.16
N ASP A 144 -19.37 -11.52 -20.86
CA ASP A 144 -20.40 -10.48 -20.80
C ASP A 144 -20.14 -9.51 -19.63
N GLN A 145 -19.85 -10.05 -18.44
CA GLN A 145 -19.45 -9.25 -17.28
C GLN A 145 -18.15 -8.49 -17.54
N LEU A 146 -17.18 -9.14 -18.17
CA LEU A 146 -15.91 -8.50 -18.55
C LEU A 146 -16.13 -7.31 -19.49
N SER A 147 -16.95 -7.50 -20.52
CA SER A 147 -17.34 -6.46 -21.47
C SER A 147 -18.03 -5.29 -20.77
N GLY A 148 -18.86 -5.57 -19.76
CA GLY A 148 -19.44 -4.58 -18.87
C GLY A 148 -18.39 -3.72 -18.17
N PHE A 149 -17.28 -4.31 -17.68
CA PHE A 149 -16.17 -3.55 -17.11
C PHE A 149 -15.38 -2.76 -18.17
N GLN A 150 -15.11 -3.36 -19.32
CA GLN A 150 -14.33 -2.74 -20.40
C GLN A 150 -15.04 -1.54 -21.04
N SER A 151 -16.38 -1.51 -21.03
CA SER A 151 -17.17 -0.39 -21.56
C SER A 151 -17.20 0.85 -20.65
N ARG A 152 -16.66 0.77 -19.44
CA ARG A 152 -16.61 1.90 -18.51
C ARG A 152 -15.63 2.98 -19.01
N THR A 153 -15.95 4.24 -18.72
CA THR A 153 -15.08 5.38 -19.05
C THR A 153 -13.73 5.34 -18.33
N ASP A 154 -13.69 4.73 -17.14
CA ASP A 154 -12.49 4.57 -16.31
C ASP A 154 -11.79 3.22 -16.52
N ALA A 155 -12.17 2.43 -17.54
CA ALA A 155 -11.65 1.07 -17.75
C ALA A 155 -10.11 0.99 -17.86
N SER A 156 -9.47 2.05 -18.37
CA SER A 156 -8.00 2.14 -18.47
C SER A 156 -7.28 2.22 -17.13
N GLU A 157 -8.01 2.56 -16.04
CA GLU A 157 -7.50 2.57 -14.67
C GLU A 157 -7.51 1.19 -14.01
N PHE A 158 -8.02 0.17 -14.68
CA PHE A 158 -8.21 -1.18 -14.13
C PHE A 158 -7.32 -2.22 -14.80
N ILE A 159 -7.08 -3.30 -14.06
CA ILE A 159 -6.45 -4.53 -14.51
C ILE A 159 -7.47 -5.67 -14.47
N ALA A 160 -7.20 -6.72 -15.23
CA ALA A 160 -7.79 -8.03 -15.04
C ALA A 160 -6.70 -9.01 -14.59
N GLN A 161 -7.01 -9.82 -13.59
CA GLN A 161 -6.07 -10.77 -13.02
C GLN A 161 -6.75 -12.13 -12.87
N GLU A 162 -6.01 -13.22 -13.02
CA GLU A 162 -6.46 -14.56 -12.65
C GLU A 162 -7.05 -14.53 -11.24
N PHE A 163 -8.27 -15.08 -11.09
CA PHE A 163 -8.86 -15.22 -9.77
C PHE A 163 -8.32 -16.47 -9.07
N VAL A 164 -7.44 -16.27 -8.08
CA VAL A 164 -6.87 -17.34 -7.28
C VAL A 164 -7.71 -17.57 -6.02
N ASN A 165 -8.16 -18.81 -5.83
CA ASN A 165 -8.77 -19.25 -4.58
C ASN A 165 -7.69 -19.61 -3.57
N GLY A 166 -7.85 -19.18 -2.32
CA GLY A 166 -6.91 -19.49 -1.25
C GLY A 166 -7.17 -18.67 0.00
N ILE A 167 -6.27 -18.79 0.98
CA ILE A 167 -6.29 -18.00 2.20
C ILE A 167 -5.55 -16.68 1.93
N PRO A 168 -6.21 -15.52 1.97
CA PRO A 168 -5.53 -14.23 1.88
C PRO A 168 -4.56 -14.09 3.05
N CYS A 169 -3.30 -13.79 2.77
CA CYS A 169 -2.26 -13.67 3.78
C CYS A 169 -1.30 -12.53 3.45
N SER A 170 -0.61 -12.03 4.46
CA SER A 170 0.39 -10.98 4.31
C SER A 170 1.63 -11.26 5.16
N SER A 171 2.73 -10.61 4.78
CA SER A 171 3.98 -10.58 5.53
C SER A 171 4.25 -9.14 5.93
N SER A 172 4.53 -8.92 7.21
CA SER A 172 5.02 -7.64 7.73
C SER A 172 6.53 -7.73 7.88
N LEU A 173 7.26 -6.85 7.23
CA LEU A 173 8.72 -6.82 7.23
C LEU A 173 9.24 -5.41 7.49
N ILE A 174 10.52 -5.32 7.87
CA ILE A 174 11.28 -4.07 7.95
C ILE A 174 12.45 -4.17 6.99
N GLY A 175 12.64 -3.14 6.16
CA GLY A 175 13.75 -3.04 5.22
C GLY A 175 14.67 -1.85 5.52
N THR A 176 15.96 -2.01 5.26
CA THR A 176 16.98 -0.94 5.33
C THR A 176 17.42 -0.45 3.95
N GLY A 177 16.85 -1.01 2.89
CA GLY A 177 17.26 -0.84 1.50
C GLY A 177 18.29 -1.86 1.01
N ASN A 178 19.03 -2.52 1.92
CA ASN A 178 20.00 -3.58 1.60
C ASN A 178 19.85 -4.83 2.46
N GLU A 179 19.05 -4.77 3.53
CA GLU A 179 18.66 -5.90 4.36
C GLU A 179 17.14 -5.85 4.57
N ALA A 180 16.53 -7.02 4.80
CA ALA A 180 15.11 -7.13 5.07
C ALA A 180 14.84 -8.25 6.09
N SER A 181 14.03 -7.95 7.10
CA SER A 181 13.62 -8.90 8.13
C SER A 181 12.10 -9.01 8.20
N VAL A 182 11.58 -10.23 8.04
CA VAL A 182 10.16 -10.53 8.23
C VAL A 182 9.86 -10.63 9.72
N ILE A 183 8.92 -9.84 10.19
CA ILE A 183 8.54 -9.71 11.60
C ILE A 183 7.33 -10.58 11.93
N ALA A 184 6.35 -10.65 11.02
CA ALA A 184 5.12 -11.39 11.23
C ALA A 184 4.52 -11.88 9.92
N LEU A 185 3.89 -13.06 9.98
CA LEU A 185 2.99 -13.55 8.95
C LEU A 185 1.55 -13.47 9.48
N ASN A 186 0.62 -13.05 8.63
CA ASN A 186 -0.74 -12.74 9.01
C ASN A 186 -1.75 -13.38 8.05
N GLU A 187 -2.85 -13.87 8.59
CA GLU A 187 -4.05 -14.19 7.81
C GLU A 187 -4.84 -12.91 7.67
N GLN A 188 -5.27 -12.57 6.45
CA GLN A 188 -6.08 -11.38 6.21
C GLN A 188 -7.56 -11.74 6.17
N LEU A 189 -8.34 -11.03 6.96
CA LEU A 189 -9.79 -11.11 6.93
C LEU A 189 -10.29 -10.21 5.80
N ILE A 190 -10.93 -10.78 4.79
CA ILE A 190 -11.36 -10.06 3.58
C ILE A 190 -12.87 -10.21 3.41
N GLY A 191 -13.58 -9.10 3.22
CA GLY A 191 -14.99 -9.09 2.82
C GLY A 191 -15.96 -9.69 3.82
N ILE A 192 -15.62 -9.70 5.11
CA ILE A 192 -16.45 -10.31 6.16
C ILE A 192 -17.78 -9.55 6.24
N PRO A 193 -18.94 -10.18 5.93
CA PRO A 193 -20.21 -9.47 5.79
C PRO A 193 -20.67 -8.70 7.04
N ARG A 194 -20.25 -9.15 8.22
CA ARG A 194 -20.55 -8.48 9.51
C ARG A 194 -19.72 -7.21 9.75
N LEU A 195 -18.63 -7.03 9.00
CA LEU A 195 -17.68 -5.91 9.15
C LEU A 195 -17.75 -4.94 7.96
N THR A 196 -18.22 -5.40 6.79
CA THR A 196 -18.28 -4.59 5.58
C THR A 196 -19.35 -5.11 4.61
N GLY A 197 -19.92 -4.20 3.81
CA GLY A 197 -20.78 -4.54 2.67
C GLY A 197 -19.98 -4.77 1.36
N LEU A 198 -18.67 -4.60 1.38
CA LEU A 198 -17.80 -4.72 0.21
C LEU A 198 -17.10 -6.09 0.19
N PRO A 199 -17.27 -6.89 -0.88
CA PRO A 199 -16.87 -8.31 -0.90
C PRO A 199 -15.36 -8.55 -0.80
N PHE A 200 -14.54 -7.54 -1.09
CA PHE A 200 -13.07 -7.66 -1.05
C PHE A 200 -12.41 -6.64 -0.13
N ALA A 201 -13.20 -5.88 0.64
CA ALA A 201 -12.61 -4.90 1.54
C ALA A 201 -11.80 -5.59 2.64
N TYR A 202 -10.67 -4.98 2.99
CA TYR A 202 -9.86 -5.43 4.12
C TYR A 202 -10.61 -5.24 5.45
N CYS A 203 -10.68 -6.29 6.27
CA CYS A 203 -11.41 -6.32 7.54
C CYS A 203 -10.52 -6.53 8.77
N GLY A 204 -9.19 -6.57 8.60
CA GLY A 204 -8.25 -6.84 9.68
C GLY A 204 -7.38 -8.07 9.42
N ASN A 205 -6.57 -8.42 10.41
CA ASN A 205 -5.64 -9.54 10.35
C ASN A 205 -5.73 -10.40 11.62
N VAL A 206 -5.31 -11.65 11.50
CA VAL A 206 -4.99 -12.54 12.63
C VAL A 206 -3.50 -12.87 12.58
N THR A 207 -2.82 -12.72 13.72
CA THR A 207 -1.37 -12.92 13.87
C THR A 207 -1.09 -13.77 15.12
N PRO A 208 -0.24 -14.81 15.05
CA PRO A 208 0.48 -15.29 13.87
C PRO A 208 -0.39 -16.14 12.95
N PHE A 209 -0.10 -16.11 11.65
CA PHE A 209 -0.62 -17.09 10.71
C PHE A 209 0.30 -18.32 10.67
N ILE A 210 -0.27 -19.48 11.00
CA ILE A 210 0.46 -20.75 11.01
C ILE A 210 0.14 -21.51 9.74
N THR A 211 1.16 -21.70 8.90
CA THR A 211 1.04 -22.38 7.61
C THR A 211 2.31 -23.15 7.28
N GLN A 212 2.20 -24.18 6.46
CA GLN A 212 3.36 -24.89 5.91
C GLN A 212 4.18 -24.02 4.94
N PHE A 213 3.59 -22.95 4.40
CA PHE A 213 4.22 -22.06 3.43
C PHE A 213 5.00 -20.89 4.05
N SER A 214 5.20 -20.87 5.38
CA SER A 214 5.82 -19.75 6.08
C SER A 214 7.23 -19.44 5.57
N GLY A 215 8.00 -20.47 5.19
CA GLY A 215 9.34 -20.32 4.61
C GLY A 215 9.29 -19.58 3.27
N ASP A 216 8.46 -20.04 2.35
CA ASP A 216 8.30 -19.43 1.02
C ASP A 216 7.77 -17.99 1.13
N MET A 217 6.77 -17.75 1.98
CA MET A 217 6.24 -16.41 2.24
C MET A 217 7.35 -15.46 2.71
N ALA A 218 8.18 -15.90 3.64
CA ALA A 218 9.26 -15.08 4.18
C ALA A 218 10.40 -14.86 3.17
N GLU A 219 10.70 -15.87 2.35
CA GLU A 219 11.71 -15.77 1.28
C GLU A 219 11.27 -14.79 0.19
N TYR A 220 10.08 -14.96 -0.39
CA TYR A 220 9.57 -14.05 -1.42
C TYR A 220 9.46 -12.61 -0.90
N SER A 221 9.00 -12.44 0.35
CA SER A 221 8.92 -11.11 0.98
C SER A 221 10.29 -10.43 1.05
N ARG A 222 11.34 -11.16 1.47
CA ARG A 222 12.71 -10.63 1.54
C ARG A 222 13.26 -10.35 0.15
N GLN A 223 13.09 -11.28 -0.79
CA GLN A 223 13.53 -11.10 -2.17
C GLN A 223 12.93 -9.85 -2.81
N ILE A 224 11.60 -9.65 -2.66
CA ILE A 224 10.90 -8.46 -3.16
C ILE A 224 11.44 -7.20 -2.48
N ALA A 225 11.58 -7.22 -1.15
CA ALA A 225 12.08 -6.06 -0.42
C ALA A 225 13.49 -5.66 -0.85
N LEU A 226 14.40 -6.62 -1.03
CA LEU A 226 15.76 -6.37 -1.46
C LEU A 226 15.83 -5.89 -2.92
N GLU A 227 15.04 -6.50 -3.81
CA GLU A 227 15.03 -6.12 -5.23
C GLU A 227 14.59 -4.66 -5.44
N PHE A 228 13.58 -4.20 -4.69
CA PHE A 228 13.13 -2.82 -4.75
C PHE A 228 13.94 -1.87 -3.85
N GLY A 229 14.86 -2.40 -3.04
CA GLY A 229 15.58 -1.63 -2.03
C GLY A 229 14.63 -0.96 -1.04
N LEU A 230 13.61 -1.69 -0.58
CA LEU A 230 12.59 -1.15 0.32
C LEU A 230 13.19 -0.71 1.65
N MET A 231 12.80 0.49 2.08
CA MET A 231 13.21 1.10 3.33
C MET A 231 12.00 1.52 4.15
N GLY A 232 11.95 1.05 5.40
CA GLY A 232 10.84 1.25 6.34
C GLY A 232 10.31 -0.05 6.92
#